data_AF-A0A2G8JCN2-F1
#
_entry.id   AF-A0A2G8JCN2-F1
#
_cell.length_a   1.000
_cell.length_b   1.000
_cell.length_c   1.000
_cell.angle_alpha   90.00
_cell.angle_beta   90.00
_cell.angle_gamma   90.00
#
_symmetry.space_group_name_H-M   'P 1'
#
loop_
_entity.id
_entity.type
_entity.pdbx_description
1 polymer ?
#
loop_
_entity_poly.entity_id
_entity_poly.type
_entity_poly.pdbx_seq_one_letter_code
_entity_poly.pdbx_strand_id
1 'polypeptide(L)'
;MIRYHNEDFGNSIEVFVTLLLLVFIFFHVNAASETPCPPGCSCDNDGEWRCVSNNLVRIPSPLPENITSLVLTSQNIPTIYRNDFSGVQRLLKMKINNCNVLNIENGTFENLTELEMLNLDSNRLTTIDVNLFGGLHSLRFLDLSYNEEISIQNGIFTDLPF
;
A
#
# COMPACT_ATOMS: atom_id res chain seq x y z
N MET A 1 2.11 -13.06 75.11
CA MET A 1 3.19 -13.60 74.24
C MET A 1 2.62 -13.68 72.83
N ILE A 2 3.12 -12.85 71.92
CA ILE A 2 2.60 -12.67 70.56
C ILE A 2 3.29 -13.67 69.64
N ARG A 3 2.55 -14.37 68.79
CA ARG A 3 3.01 -14.86 67.47
C ARG A 3 1.86 -14.71 66.49
N TYR A 4 1.96 -13.73 65.60
CA TYR A 4 1.25 -13.73 64.32
C TYR A 4 2.13 -14.45 63.31
N HIS A 5 1.53 -15.41 62.61
CA HIS A 5 2.11 -16.17 61.51
C HIS A 5 2.20 -15.24 60.29
N ASN A 6 3.39 -15.08 59.72
CA ASN A 6 3.57 -14.44 58.42
C ASN A 6 3.22 -15.50 57.37
N GLU A 7 2.04 -15.40 56.76
CA GLU A 7 1.71 -16.13 55.54
C GLU A 7 1.84 -15.22 54.32
N ASP A 8 2.35 -15.82 53.25
CA ASP A 8 2.70 -15.33 51.92
C ASP A 8 1.90 -14.13 51.37
N PHE A 9 2.56 -12.98 51.25
CA PHE A 9 2.17 -11.88 50.37
C PHE A 9 2.81 -11.97 48.96
N GLY A 10 3.54 -13.06 48.67
CA GLY A 10 4.31 -13.22 47.42
C GLY A 10 3.50 -13.58 46.17
N ASN A 11 2.28 -14.12 46.32
CA ASN A 11 1.50 -14.63 45.18
C ASN A 11 0.47 -13.65 44.61
N SER A 12 0.03 -12.64 45.37
CA SER A 12 -1.00 -11.71 44.87
C SER A 12 -0.44 -10.75 43.83
N ILE A 13 0.74 -10.16 44.07
CA ILE A 13 1.32 -9.14 43.20
C ILE A 13 1.73 -9.74 41.84
N GLU A 14 2.30 -10.94 41.81
CA GLU A 14 2.66 -11.61 40.55
C GLU A 14 1.45 -11.98 39.70
N VAL A 15 0.33 -12.36 40.31
CA VAL A 15 -0.93 -12.65 39.60
C VAL A 15 -1.52 -11.38 38.97
N PHE A 16 -1.47 -10.24 39.66
CA PHE A 16 -1.92 -8.96 39.09
C PHE A 16 -1.00 -8.47 37.96
N VAL A 17 0.31 -8.62 38.09
CA VAL A 17 1.28 -8.25 37.05
C VAL A 17 1.12 -9.13 35.81
N THR A 18 0.95 -10.44 35.98
CA THR A 18 0.71 -11.37 34.86
C THR A 18 -0.63 -11.14 34.18
N LEU A 19 -1.72 -10.86 34.92
CA LEU A 19 -3.01 -10.47 34.36
C LEU A 19 -2.94 -9.15 33.59
N LEU A 20 -2.24 -8.14 34.10
CA LEU A 20 -2.03 -6.87 33.40
C LEU A 20 -1.21 -7.07 32.12
N LEU A 21 -0.13 -7.86 32.15
CA LEU A 21 0.67 -8.19 30.97
C LEU A 21 -0.16 -8.96 29.93
N LEU A 22 -0.99 -9.92 30.34
CA LEU A 22 -1.89 -10.65 29.44
C LEU A 22 -2.95 -9.73 28.84
N VAL A 23 -3.49 -8.77 29.61
CA VAL A 23 -4.42 -7.75 29.11
C VAL A 23 -3.73 -6.81 28.12
N PHE A 24 -2.50 -6.36 28.39
CA PHE A 24 -1.71 -5.57 27.46
C PHE A 24 -1.36 -6.34 26.19
N ILE A 25 -0.98 -7.62 26.29
CA ILE A 25 -0.76 -8.51 25.15
C ILE A 25 -2.07 -8.71 24.39
N PHE A 26 -3.21 -8.93 25.06
CA PHE A 26 -4.51 -9.08 24.42
C PHE A 26 -4.95 -7.80 23.70
N PHE A 27 -4.70 -6.62 24.29
CA PHE A 27 -4.92 -5.33 23.64
C PHE A 27 -3.93 -5.06 22.49
N HIS A 28 -2.66 -5.50 22.60
CA HIS A 28 -1.68 -5.40 21.52
C HIS A 28 -1.94 -6.39 20.38
N VAL A 29 -2.42 -7.60 20.69
CA VAL A 29 -2.79 -8.65 19.73
C VAL A 29 -4.09 -8.30 19.01
N ASN A 30 -5.00 -7.56 19.66
CA ASN A 30 -6.26 -7.08 19.07
C ASN A 30 -6.16 -5.70 18.41
N ALA A 31 -5.04 -4.98 18.56
CA ALA A 31 -4.76 -3.83 17.74
C ALA A 31 -4.22 -4.33 16.40
N ALA A 32 -5.09 -4.87 15.55
CA ALA A 32 -4.80 -4.88 14.12
C ALA A 32 -4.40 -3.45 13.76
N SER A 33 -3.16 -3.27 13.28
CA SER A 33 -2.67 -1.97 12.83
C SER A 33 -3.37 -1.61 11.53
N GLU A 34 -4.65 -1.25 11.63
CA GLU A 34 -5.43 -0.76 10.50
C GLU A 34 -4.77 0.53 10.02
N THR A 35 -4.30 0.51 8.78
CA THR A 35 -3.72 1.68 8.13
C THR A 35 -4.82 2.74 8.00
N PRO A 36 -4.68 3.91 8.63
CA PRO A 36 -5.74 4.90 8.64
C PRO A 36 -6.00 5.43 7.24
N CYS A 37 -7.27 5.55 6.87
CA CYS A 37 -7.67 6.12 5.59
C CYS A 37 -7.20 7.58 5.49
N PRO A 38 -6.50 7.99 4.41
CA PRO A 38 -6.01 9.36 4.27
C PRO A 38 -7.14 10.39 4.20
N PRO A 39 -6.95 11.61 4.71
CA PRO A 39 -7.96 12.67 4.63
C PRO A 39 -8.42 12.93 3.19
N GLY A 40 -9.75 12.95 3.00
CA GLY A 40 -10.38 13.16 1.69
C GLY A 40 -10.47 11.91 0.81
N CYS A 41 -9.83 10.81 1.20
CA CYS A 41 -10.00 9.53 0.51
C CYS A 41 -11.21 8.77 1.07
N SER A 42 -11.78 7.91 0.23
CA SER A 42 -12.79 6.92 0.60
C SER A 42 -12.12 5.56 0.61
N CYS A 43 -12.11 4.89 1.76
CA CYS A 43 -11.50 3.58 1.94
C CYS A 43 -12.57 2.59 2.42
N ASP A 44 -12.73 1.48 1.70
CA ASP A 44 -13.67 0.41 2.05
C ASP A 44 -12.96 -0.74 2.77
N ASN A 45 -13.72 -1.51 3.55
CA ASN A 45 -13.27 -2.73 4.21
C ASN A 45 -12.87 -3.84 3.21
N ASP A 46 -13.40 -3.78 1.98
CA ASP A 46 -13.10 -4.71 0.89
C ASP A 46 -11.74 -4.44 0.20
N GLY A 47 -10.97 -3.47 0.70
CA GLY A 47 -9.63 -3.16 0.19
C GLY A 47 -9.64 -2.25 -1.05
N GLU A 48 -10.69 -1.47 -1.27
CA GLU A 48 -10.72 -0.41 -2.27
C GLU A 48 -10.43 0.95 -1.64
N TRP A 49 -9.38 1.62 -2.11
CA TRP A 49 -9.01 2.97 -1.71
C TRP A 49 -9.16 3.93 -2.89
N ARG A 50 -10.00 4.94 -2.73
CA ARG A 50 -10.31 5.94 -3.75
C ARG A 50 -10.05 7.36 -3.25
N CYS A 51 -9.12 8.06 -3.90
CA CYS A 51 -8.77 9.45 -3.62
C CYS A 51 -8.99 10.29 -4.87
N VAL A 52 -9.80 11.35 -4.76
CA VAL A 52 -10.14 12.22 -5.90
C VAL A 52 -9.98 13.68 -5.49
N SER A 53 -9.15 14.43 -6.21
CA SER A 53 -9.01 15.89 -6.04
C SER A 53 -8.55 16.35 -4.65
N ASN A 54 -7.79 15.51 -3.93
CA ASN A 54 -7.31 15.80 -2.57
C ASN A 54 -5.92 16.44 -2.49
N ASN A 55 -5.36 16.92 -3.61
CA ASN A 55 -3.99 17.46 -3.69
C ASN A 55 -2.89 16.59 -3.08
N LEU A 56 -3.04 15.27 -3.09
CA LEU A 56 -1.99 14.34 -2.68
C LEU A 56 -0.74 14.60 -3.51
N VAL A 57 0.40 14.70 -2.82
CA VAL A 57 1.74 14.88 -3.42
C VAL A 57 2.53 13.59 -3.56
N ARG A 58 2.02 12.51 -2.94
CA ARG A 58 2.60 11.17 -2.97
C ARG A 58 1.50 10.13 -2.77
N ILE A 59 1.81 8.87 -3.10
CA ILE A 59 0.94 7.75 -2.76
C ILE A 59 0.87 7.61 -1.23
N PRO A 60 -0.33 7.40 -0.65
CA PRO A 60 -0.48 7.11 0.77
C PRO A 60 0.31 5.86 1.17
N SER A 61 1.06 5.94 2.27
CA SER A 61 1.89 4.83 2.75
C SER A 61 1.93 4.83 4.28
N PRO A 62 1.85 3.66 4.95
CA PRO A 62 1.70 2.34 4.33
C PRO A 62 0.29 2.10 3.79
N LEU A 63 0.19 1.34 2.69
CA LEU A 63 -1.08 0.82 2.19
C LEU A 63 -1.48 -0.42 3.01
N PRO A 64 -2.79 -0.72 3.16
CA PRO A 64 -3.24 -1.96 3.78
C PRO A 64 -2.72 -3.18 3.01
N GLU A 65 -2.31 -4.24 3.69
CA GLU A 65 -1.84 -5.48 3.05
C GLU A 65 -2.93 -6.17 2.20
N ASN A 66 -4.20 -5.99 2.58
CA ASN A 66 -5.36 -6.54 1.88
C ASN A 66 -5.93 -5.62 0.79
N ILE A 67 -5.25 -4.53 0.45
CA ILE A 67 -5.71 -3.63 -0.62
C ILE A 67 -5.78 -4.39 -1.97
N THR A 68 -6.91 -4.29 -2.65
CA THR A 68 -7.18 -4.94 -3.94
C THR A 68 -7.36 -3.92 -5.06
N SER A 69 -7.75 -2.69 -4.74
CA SER A 69 -7.98 -1.61 -5.71
C SER A 69 -7.47 -0.28 -5.16
N LEU A 70 -6.60 0.38 -5.92
CA LEU A 70 -6.13 1.74 -5.64
C LEU A 70 -6.51 2.66 -6.78
N VAL A 71 -7.30 3.71 -6.47
CA VAL A 71 -7.76 4.71 -7.42
C VAL A 71 -7.34 6.10 -6.95
N LEU A 72 -6.39 6.69 -7.67
CA LEU A 72 -5.91 8.05 -7.49
C LEU A 72 -6.27 8.86 -8.73
N THR A 73 -7.15 9.85 -8.59
CA THR A 73 -7.61 10.68 -9.72
C THR A 73 -7.47 12.15 -9.40
N SER A 74 -6.96 12.94 -10.35
CA SER A 74 -6.84 14.40 -10.19
C SER A 74 -6.01 14.79 -8.96
N GLN A 75 -4.83 14.17 -8.82
CA GLN A 75 -3.85 14.47 -7.77
C GLN A 75 -2.62 15.20 -8.33
N ASN A 76 -1.61 15.44 -7.48
CA ASN A 76 -0.35 16.08 -7.87
C ASN A 76 0.84 15.25 -7.41
N ILE A 77 0.94 14.01 -7.89
CA ILE A 77 1.93 13.01 -7.50
C ILE A 77 3.01 12.96 -8.60
N PRO A 78 4.06 13.80 -8.54
CA PRO A 78 5.02 13.89 -9.63
C PRO A 78 5.91 12.65 -9.78
N THR A 79 6.09 11.90 -8.69
CA THR A 79 6.94 10.71 -8.65
C THR A 79 6.23 9.59 -7.91
N ILE A 80 6.29 8.39 -8.48
CA ILE A 80 5.93 7.14 -7.80
C ILE A 80 7.23 6.41 -7.45
N TYR A 81 7.42 6.15 -6.17
CA TYR A 81 8.64 5.56 -5.63
C TYR A 81 8.55 4.03 -5.56
N ARG A 82 9.70 3.36 -5.66
CA ARG A 82 9.79 1.89 -5.64
C ARG A 82 9.11 1.26 -4.42
N ASN A 83 9.15 1.96 -3.28
CA ASN A 83 8.62 1.47 -2.01
C ASN A 83 7.16 1.88 -1.74
N ASP A 84 6.51 2.65 -2.62
CA ASP A 84 5.13 3.10 -2.39
C ASP A 84 4.13 1.93 -2.33
N PHE A 85 4.47 0.78 -2.92
CA PHE A 85 3.68 -0.46 -2.90
C PHE A 85 4.32 -1.60 -2.09
N SER A 86 5.28 -1.29 -1.22
CA SER A 86 5.93 -2.32 -0.40
C SER A 86 4.92 -3.02 0.51
N GLY A 87 4.97 -4.36 0.56
CA GLY A 87 4.04 -5.18 1.36
C GLY A 87 2.68 -5.42 0.71
N VAL A 88 2.39 -4.80 -0.43
CA VAL A 88 1.13 -5.00 -1.17
C VAL A 88 1.30 -6.11 -2.20
N GLN A 89 0.67 -7.26 -1.97
CA GLN A 89 0.76 -8.43 -2.87
C GLN A 89 -0.55 -8.76 -3.59
N ARG A 90 -1.68 -8.26 -3.07
CA ARG A 90 -3.04 -8.59 -3.54
C ARG A 90 -3.69 -7.53 -4.42
N LEU A 91 -2.91 -6.55 -4.87
CA LEU A 91 -3.44 -5.45 -5.66
C LEU A 91 -3.78 -5.95 -7.07
N LEU A 92 -5.06 -5.90 -7.41
CA LEU A 92 -5.58 -6.35 -8.71
C LEU A 92 -5.75 -5.18 -9.68
N LYS A 93 -6.08 -3.99 -9.15
CA LYS A 93 -6.40 -2.80 -9.95
C LYS A 93 -5.66 -1.59 -9.42
N MET A 94 -4.93 -0.92 -10.31
CA MET A 94 -4.29 0.35 -10.05
C MET A 94 -4.69 1.36 -11.11
N LYS A 95 -5.32 2.45 -10.68
CA LYS A 95 -5.64 3.61 -11.52
C LYS A 95 -5.00 4.84 -10.92
N ILE A 96 -4.06 5.44 -11.63
CA ILE A 96 -3.41 6.70 -11.25
C ILE A 96 -3.51 7.61 -12.46
N ASN A 97 -4.64 8.30 -12.60
CA ASN A 97 -4.96 9.07 -13.80
C ASN A 97 -5.06 10.56 -13.50
N ASN A 98 -4.59 11.41 -14.41
CA ASN A 98 -4.56 12.86 -14.21
C ASN A 98 -3.89 13.25 -12.88
N CYS A 99 -2.74 12.63 -12.57
CA CYS A 99 -2.02 12.85 -11.31
C CYS A 99 -0.72 13.63 -11.49
N ASN A 100 -0.44 14.13 -12.70
CA ASN A 100 0.81 14.81 -13.07
C ASN A 100 2.05 13.95 -12.82
N VAL A 101 1.96 12.62 -12.93
CA VAL A 101 3.13 11.73 -12.75
C VAL A 101 4.14 11.99 -13.87
N LEU A 102 5.37 12.32 -13.50
CA LEU A 102 6.51 12.51 -14.42
C LEU A 102 7.42 11.29 -14.42
N ASN A 103 7.66 10.70 -13.25
CA ASN A 103 8.62 9.62 -13.06
C ASN A 103 8.03 8.46 -12.26
N ILE A 104 8.39 7.24 -12.64
CA ILE A 104 8.14 6.02 -11.87
C ILE A 104 9.48 5.34 -11.70
N GLU A 105 9.87 5.05 -10.46
CA GLU A 105 11.17 4.42 -10.19
C GLU A 105 11.21 2.96 -10.68
N ASN A 106 12.38 2.48 -11.10
CA ASN A 106 12.54 1.11 -11.58
C ASN A 106 12.18 0.07 -10.50
N GLY A 107 11.43 -0.94 -10.93
CA GLY A 107 10.91 -2.03 -10.08
C GLY A 107 9.84 -1.61 -9.07
N THR A 108 9.20 -0.47 -9.27
CA THR A 108 7.98 -0.08 -8.54
C THR A 108 6.89 -1.15 -8.62
N PHE A 109 6.80 -1.86 -9.76
CA PHE A 109 5.77 -2.86 -10.02
C PHE A 109 6.25 -4.32 -9.89
N GLU A 110 7.52 -4.55 -9.52
CA GLU A 110 8.20 -5.86 -9.60
C GLU A 110 7.48 -6.97 -8.80
N ASN A 111 6.84 -6.60 -7.69
CA ASN A 111 6.16 -7.55 -6.82
C ASN A 111 4.63 -7.60 -7.02
N LEU A 112 4.07 -6.80 -7.94
CA LEU A 112 2.63 -6.71 -8.19
C LEU A 112 2.17 -7.83 -9.14
N THR A 113 2.48 -9.07 -8.77
CA THR A 113 2.29 -10.25 -9.63
C THR A 113 0.83 -10.59 -9.92
N GLU A 114 -0.10 -10.16 -9.06
CA GLU A 114 -1.55 -10.32 -9.23
C GLU A 114 -2.22 -9.15 -9.96
N LEU A 115 -1.49 -8.08 -10.30
CA LEU A 115 -2.07 -6.89 -10.91
C LEU A 115 -2.61 -7.19 -12.31
N GLU A 116 -3.93 -7.04 -12.48
CA GLU A 116 -4.61 -7.29 -13.74
C GLU A 116 -4.84 -6.02 -14.56
N MET A 117 -4.96 -4.87 -13.88
CA MET A 117 -5.23 -3.58 -14.52
C MET A 117 -4.28 -2.51 -14.02
N LEU A 118 -3.50 -1.95 -14.93
CA LEU A 118 -2.70 -0.76 -14.72
C LEU A 118 -3.16 0.35 -15.67
N ASN A 119 -3.72 1.42 -15.10
CA ASN A 119 -4.06 2.62 -15.84
C ASN A 119 -3.22 3.80 -15.30
N LEU A 120 -2.41 4.37 -16.20
CA LEU A 120 -1.57 5.55 -15.99
C LEU A 120 -1.91 6.66 -17.02
N ASP A 121 -3.16 6.69 -17.49
CA ASP A 121 -3.62 7.64 -18.51
C ASP A 121 -3.58 9.09 -18.00
N SER A 122 -3.46 10.02 -18.94
CA SER A 122 -3.51 11.46 -18.66
C SER A 122 -2.46 11.92 -17.63
N ASN A 123 -1.26 11.33 -17.66
CA ASN A 123 -0.11 11.78 -16.87
C ASN A 123 0.91 12.50 -17.76
N ARG A 124 2.11 12.72 -17.24
CA ARG A 124 3.19 13.45 -17.90
C ARG A 124 4.45 12.59 -18.01
N LEU A 125 4.28 11.28 -18.16
CA LEU A 125 5.39 10.35 -18.31
C LEU A 125 6.10 10.63 -19.65
N THR A 126 7.40 10.87 -19.59
CA THR A 126 8.23 11.15 -20.78
C THR A 126 9.10 9.94 -21.14
N THR A 127 9.55 9.18 -20.15
CA THR A 127 10.40 8.00 -20.34
C THR A 127 9.90 6.82 -19.53
N ILE A 128 9.81 5.66 -20.17
CA ILE A 128 9.55 4.38 -19.52
C ILE A 128 10.81 3.52 -19.65
N ASP A 129 11.32 3.02 -18.53
CA ASP A 129 12.39 2.02 -18.52
C ASP A 129 11.87 0.69 -19.11
N VAL A 130 12.74 -0.02 -19.84
CA VAL A 130 12.40 -1.31 -20.48
C VAL A 130 11.89 -2.35 -19.47
N ASN A 131 12.30 -2.26 -18.21
CA ASN A 131 11.92 -3.19 -17.16
C ASN A 131 10.81 -2.65 -16.24
N LEU A 132 10.20 -1.50 -16.54
CA LEU A 132 9.20 -0.87 -15.65
C LEU A 132 8.04 -1.83 -15.34
N PHE A 133 7.60 -2.58 -16.34
CA PHE A 133 6.50 -3.53 -16.24
C PHE A 133 6.95 -4.96 -15.89
N GLY A 134 8.23 -5.15 -15.57
CA GLY A 134 8.75 -6.42 -15.08
C GLY A 134 7.99 -6.85 -13.82
N GLY A 135 7.56 -8.12 -13.77
CA GLY A 135 6.79 -8.68 -12.65
C GLY A 135 5.27 -8.64 -12.80
N LEU A 136 4.73 -7.91 -13.80
CA LEU A 136 3.28 -7.81 -14.05
C LEU A 136 2.71 -9.03 -14.81
N HIS A 137 2.91 -10.23 -14.25
CA HIS A 137 2.59 -11.52 -14.89
C HIS A 137 1.10 -11.78 -15.10
N SER A 138 0.23 -11.11 -14.34
CA SER A 138 -1.23 -11.25 -14.44
C SER A 138 -1.89 -10.11 -15.22
N LEU A 139 -1.12 -9.17 -15.78
CA LEU A 139 -1.66 -7.97 -16.40
C LEU A 139 -2.55 -8.34 -17.59
N ARG A 140 -3.70 -7.68 -17.71
CA ARG A 140 -4.66 -7.84 -18.82
C ARG A 140 -5.00 -6.52 -19.48
N PHE A 141 -4.74 -5.42 -18.80
CA PHE A 141 -5.03 -4.08 -19.26
C PHE A 141 -3.91 -3.13 -18.87
N LEU A 142 -3.33 -2.46 -19.87
CA LEU A 142 -2.37 -1.39 -19.71
C LEU A 142 -2.84 -0.17 -20.50
N ASP A 143 -3.03 0.95 -19.83
CA ASP A 143 -3.33 2.23 -20.48
C ASP A 143 -2.27 3.28 -20.11
N LEU A 144 -1.59 3.75 -21.15
CA LEU A 144 -0.57 4.81 -21.11
C LEU A 144 -0.99 6.00 -21.98
N SER A 145 -2.24 6.04 -22.45
CA SER A 145 -2.74 7.11 -23.32
C SER A 145 -2.64 8.48 -22.64
N TYR A 146 -2.56 9.54 -23.45
CA TYR A 146 -2.48 10.92 -22.97
C TYR A 146 -1.27 11.20 -22.05
N ASN A 147 -0.15 10.50 -22.26
CA ASN A 147 1.18 10.90 -21.79
C ASN A 147 1.92 11.55 -22.97
N GLU A 148 1.84 12.89 -23.06
CA GLU A 148 2.04 13.68 -24.30
C GLU A 148 3.38 13.50 -25.03
N GLU A 149 4.42 12.97 -24.38
CA GLU A 149 5.78 12.84 -24.93
C GLU A 149 6.46 11.49 -24.64
N ILE A 150 5.67 10.43 -24.44
CA ILE A 150 6.23 9.16 -24.00
C ILE A 150 7.11 8.51 -25.09
N SER A 151 8.41 8.38 -24.81
CA SER A 151 9.33 7.63 -25.64
C SER A 151 9.23 6.14 -25.32
N ILE A 152 8.59 5.39 -26.21
CA ILE A 152 8.45 3.93 -26.08
C ILE A 152 9.70 3.26 -26.66
N GLN A 153 10.52 2.68 -25.79
CA GLN A 153 11.66 1.88 -26.20
C GLN A 153 11.22 0.49 -26.71
N ASN A 154 11.99 -0.07 -27.64
CA ASN A 154 11.78 -1.45 -28.08
C ASN A 154 11.96 -2.40 -26.89
N GLY A 155 11.02 -3.33 -26.75
CA GLY A 155 11.09 -4.37 -25.72
C GLY A 155 10.38 -4.05 -24.41
N ILE A 156 9.83 -2.84 -24.22
CA ILE A 156 9.20 -2.47 -22.93
C ILE A 156 7.99 -3.35 -22.55
N PHE A 157 7.45 -4.10 -23.50
CA PHE A 157 6.29 -4.98 -23.31
C PHE A 157 6.64 -6.47 -23.41
N THR A 158 7.92 -6.87 -23.47
CA THR A 158 8.31 -8.28 -23.70
C THR A 158 7.89 -9.22 -22.58
N ASP A 159 7.80 -8.70 -21.36
CA ASP A 159 7.48 -9.49 -20.17
C ASP A 159 5.98 -9.49 -19.86
N LEU A 160 5.17 -8.80 -20.65
CA LEU A 160 3.73 -8.72 -20.46
C LEU A 160 3.02 -9.95 -21.07
N PRO A 161 2.00 -10.50 -20.41
CA PRO A 161 1.42 -11.81 -20.73
C PRO A 161 0.39 -11.80 -21.88
N PHE A 162 0.35 -10.76 -22.72
CA PHE A 162 -0.64 -10.57 -23.78
C PHE A 162 -0.05 -10.49 -25.19
#